data_AF-A0A6A8AGJ4-F1
#
_entry.id   AF-A0A6A8AGJ4-F1
#
_cell.length_a   1.000
_cell.length_b   1.000
_cell.length_c   1.000
_cell.angle_alpha   90.00
_cell.angle_beta   90.00
_cell.angle_gamma   90.00
#
_symmetry.space_group_name_H-M   'P 1'
#
loop_
_entity.id
_entity.type
_entity.pdbx_description
1 polymer ?
#
loop_
_entity_poly.entity_id
_entity_poly.type
_entity_poly.pdbx_seq_one_letter_code
_entity_poly.pdbx_strand_id
1 'polypeptide(L)'
;MQQNLRLWNSSWMKMLFEASISLSRNWKKGKVYQLTSGERKRYQILLSPSAHRRYRKFNPHLQRKIKEEARKMSEDPYRYEVLKGPLKGIRSYHFDYRNTEYRIAYRIVENKNRIEIVLIKTRKSFYQILRQIIGK
;
A
#
# COMPACT_ATOMS: atom_id res chain seq x y z
N MET A 1 15.99 -10.81 47.06
CA MET A 1 16.86 -11.85 47.62
C MET A 1 16.83 -13.05 46.69
N GLN A 2 17.99 -13.42 46.16
CA GLN A 2 18.21 -14.64 45.39
C GLN A 2 18.18 -15.85 46.34
N GLN A 3 17.72 -17.00 45.84
CA GLN A 3 18.47 -18.27 45.73
C GLN A 3 17.51 -19.47 45.66
N ASN A 4 17.51 -20.21 44.55
CA ASN A 4 18.01 -21.59 44.54
C ASN A 4 18.02 -22.18 43.12
N LEU A 5 19.22 -22.26 42.55
CA LEU A 5 19.57 -23.18 41.47
C LEU A 5 19.88 -24.54 42.09
N ARG A 6 19.08 -25.57 41.79
CA ARG A 6 19.50 -26.97 41.92
C ARG A 6 19.58 -27.61 40.53
N LEU A 7 20.82 -27.73 40.11
CA LEU A 7 21.46 -28.74 39.26
C LEU A 7 20.55 -29.78 38.56
N TRP A 8 20.57 -29.76 37.22
CA TRP A 8 20.48 -30.98 36.41
C TRP A 8 21.74 -31.07 35.55
N ASN A 9 22.54 -32.10 35.82
CA ASN A 9 23.78 -32.42 35.14
C ASN A 9 23.46 -33.47 34.06
N SER A 10 23.21 -33.03 32.83
CA SER A 10 22.95 -33.93 31.69
C SER A 10 23.92 -33.58 30.55
N SER A 11 24.69 -34.56 30.09
CA SER A 11 25.60 -34.44 28.92
C SER A 11 24.87 -33.88 27.67
N TRP A 12 23.57 -34.19 27.55
CA TRP A 12 22.67 -33.66 26.53
C TRP A 12 22.45 -32.14 26.61
N MET A 13 22.52 -31.53 27.78
CA MET A 13 22.32 -30.09 27.98
C MET A 13 23.58 -29.29 27.62
N LYS A 14 24.79 -29.84 27.85
CA LYS A 14 26.04 -29.26 27.35
C LYS A 14 26.13 -29.36 25.82
N MET A 15 25.68 -30.48 25.23
CA MET A 15 25.60 -30.62 23.77
C MET A 15 24.66 -29.58 23.14
N LEU A 16 23.52 -29.29 23.76
CA LEU A 16 22.59 -28.26 23.29
C LEU A 16 23.15 -26.83 23.46
N PHE A 17 23.93 -26.57 24.51
CA PHE A 17 24.56 -25.26 24.73
C PHE A 17 25.75 -25.02 23.80
N GLU A 18 26.58 -26.03 23.54
CA GLU A 18 27.69 -25.92 22.60
C GLU A 18 27.24 -25.93 21.13
N ALA A 19 26.19 -26.68 20.78
CA ALA A 19 25.53 -26.55 19.48
C ALA A 19 24.95 -25.14 19.28
N SER A 20 24.38 -24.54 20.33
CA SER A 20 23.84 -23.18 20.30
C SER A 20 24.93 -22.11 20.09
N ILE A 21 26.16 -22.34 20.54
CA ILE A 21 27.27 -21.37 20.37
C ILE A 21 28.05 -21.63 19.07
N SER A 22 28.10 -22.87 18.57
CA SER A 22 28.74 -23.19 17.28
C SER A 22 27.91 -22.71 16.07
N LEU A 23 26.58 -22.66 16.18
CA LEU A 23 25.67 -22.08 15.17
C LEU A 23 25.71 -20.54 15.09
N SER A 24 26.49 -19.88 15.95
CA SER A 24 26.69 -18.41 15.95
C SER A 24 27.78 -17.93 14.96
N ARG A 25 28.42 -18.84 14.21
CA ARG A 25 29.49 -18.51 13.27
C ARG A 25 29.16 -18.91 11.83
N ASN A 26 28.16 -18.29 11.20
CA ASN A 26 28.17 -18.02 9.74
C ASN A 26 27.00 -17.13 9.26
N TRP A 27 27.25 -15.83 9.31
CA TRP A 27 26.97 -14.79 8.30
C TRP A 27 25.85 -15.00 7.24
N LYS A 28 24.76 -14.22 7.42
CA LYS A 28 23.91 -13.57 6.40
C LYS A 28 23.29 -14.45 5.30
N LYS A 29 22.01 -14.81 5.50
CA LYS A 29 20.89 -14.70 4.53
C LYS A 29 19.66 -15.41 5.08
N GLY A 30 18.69 -14.64 5.56
CA GLY A 30 17.41 -15.19 6.00
C GLY A 30 16.58 -14.10 6.64
N LYS A 31 15.75 -13.45 5.83
CA LYS A 31 14.81 -12.40 6.26
C LYS A 31 14.07 -12.88 7.51
N VAL A 32 14.24 -12.15 8.60
CA VAL A 32 13.37 -12.22 9.77
C VAL A 32 11.94 -12.04 9.26
N TYR A 33 11.08 -13.04 9.44
CA TYR A 33 9.65 -12.88 9.24
C TYR A 33 9.16 -11.92 10.32
N GLN A 34 9.19 -10.62 10.00
CA GLN A 34 8.44 -9.64 10.77
C GLN A 34 6.97 -9.98 10.56
N LEU A 35 6.39 -10.71 11.51
CA LEU A 35 4.94 -10.70 11.74
C LEU A 35 4.62 -9.26 12.14
N THR A 36 4.34 -8.39 11.16
CA THR A 36 4.00 -6.99 11.41
C THR A 36 2.61 -6.92 12.02
N SER A 37 2.54 -7.20 13.31
CA SER A 37 1.49 -6.72 14.18
C SER A 37 1.51 -5.19 14.15
N GLY A 38 0.58 -4.59 13.43
CA GLY A 38 -0.14 -3.43 13.99
C GLY A 38 0.29 -2.01 13.64
N GLU A 39 0.89 -1.72 12.48
CA GLU A 39 0.80 -0.35 11.92
C GLU A 39 0.20 -0.40 10.52
N ARG A 40 -1.11 -0.12 10.40
CA ARG A 40 -1.73 0.17 9.09
C ARG A 40 -1.21 1.51 8.59
N LYS A 41 0.02 1.54 8.06
CA LYS A 41 0.58 2.74 7.42
C LYS A 41 -0.22 3.05 6.15
N ARG A 42 -1.18 3.96 6.27
CA ARG A 42 -1.95 4.51 5.16
C ARG A 42 -1.01 5.00 4.05
N TYR A 43 -1.33 4.67 2.81
CA TYR A 43 -0.55 5.11 1.67
C TYR A 43 -0.60 6.64 1.54
N GLN A 44 0.56 7.26 1.31
CA GLN A 44 0.62 8.68 0.97
C GLN A 44 -0.03 8.92 -0.39
N ILE A 45 -0.82 9.99 -0.52
CA ILE A 45 -1.59 10.28 -1.73
C ILE A 45 -0.91 11.39 -2.51
N LEU A 46 -0.60 11.14 -3.78
CA LEU A 46 -0.09 12.15 -4.71
C LEU A 46 -1.00 12.25 -5.93
N LEU A 47 -1.14 13.46 -6.46
CA LEU A 47 -1.76 13.70 -7.76
C LEU A 47 -0.65 13.85 -8.80
N SER A 48 -0.76 13.15 -9.92
CA SER A 48 0.08 13.46 -11.08
C SER A 48 -0.14 14.91 -11.52
N PRO A 49 0.80 15.56 -12.23
CA PRO A 49 0.62 16.93 -12.70
C PRO A 49 -0.66 17.12 -13.53
N SER A 50 -1.00 16.14 -14.38
CA SER A 50 -2.22 16.19 -15.20
C SER A 50 -3.49 16.01 -14.36
N ALA A 51 -3.47 15.14 -13.35
CA ALA A 51 -4.58 14.96 -12.41
C ALA A 51 -4.79 16.24 -11.58
N HIS A 52 -3.72 16.84 -11.07
CA HIS A 52 -3.78 18.06 -10.27
C HIS A 52 -4.40 19.23 -11.05
N ARG A 53 -3.98 19.44 -12.30
CA ARG A 53 -4.57 20.49 -13.18
C ARG A 53 -6.07 20.31 -13.40
N ARG A 54 -6.56 19.07 -13.49
CA ARG A 54 -8.00 18.78 -13.65
C ARG A 54 -8.74 18.93 -12.32
N TYR A 55 -8.17 18.40 -11.24
CA TYR A 55 -8.71 18.47 -9.89
C TYR A 55 -9.00 19.91 -9.45
N ARG A 56 -8.10 20.86 -9.73
CA ARG A 56 -8.27 22.27 -9.39
C ARG A 56 -9.49 22.94 -10.03
N LYS A 57 -10.01 22.39 -11.14
CA LYS A 57 -11.18 22.93 -11.85
C LYS A 57 -12.51 22.48 -11.25
N PHE A 58 -12.51 21.50 -10.35
CA PHE A 58 -13.73 21.08 -9.66
C PHE A 58 -14.14 22.12 -8.62
N ASN A 59 -15.46 22.24 -8.39
CA ASN A 59 -15.97 23.07 -7.32
C ASN A 59 -15.48 22.58 -5.94
N PRO A 60 -15.44 23.45 -4.91
CA PRO A 60 -14.89 23.10 -3.59
C PRO A 60 -15.55 21.89 -2.91
N HIS A 61 -16.85 21.67 -3.11
CA HIS A 61 -17.55 20.55 -2.50
C HIS A 61 -17.14 19.21 -3.12
N LEU A 62 -17.00 19.15 -4.44
CA LEU A 62 -16.50 17.96 -5.12
C LEU A 62 -15.03 17.70 -4.78
N GLN A 63 -14.22 18.76 -4.67
CA GLN A 63 -12.83 18.65 -4.20
C GLN A 63 -12.74 18.02 -2.80
N ARG A 64 -13.58 18.46 -1.86
CA ARG A 64 -13.66 17.87 -0.51
C ARG A 64 -14.06 16.40 -0.56
N LYS A 65 -15.10 16.07 -1.32
CA LYS A 65 -15.54 14.67 -1.51
C LYS A 65 -14.41 13.79 -2.08
N ILE A 66 -13.70 14.27 -3.10
CA ILE A 66 -12.54 13.57 -3.68
C ILE A 66 -11.46 13.31 -2.63
N LYS A 67 -11.15 14.29 -1.77
CA LYS A 67 -10.17 14.12 -0.69
C LYS A 67 -10.60 13.06 0.33
N GLU A 68 -11.88 13.05 0.69
CA GLU A 68 -12.45 12.03 1.59
C GLU A 68 -12.34 10.63 0.99
N GLU A 69 -12.75 10.46 -0.27
CA GLU A 69 -12.68 9.16 -0.94
C GLU A 69 -11.23 8.71 -1.18
N ALA A 70 -10.34 9.63 -1.54
CA ALA A 70 -8.92 9.33 -1.69
C ALA A 70 -8.28 8.86 -0.37
N ARG A 71 -8.71 9.42 0.77
CA ARG A 71 -8.27 9.01 2.11
C ARG A 71 -8.77 7.61 2.49
N LYS A 72 -9.98 7.23 2.08
CA LYS A 72 -10.50 5.86 2.28
C LYS A 72 -9.71 4.85 1.44
N MET A 73 -9.53 5.13 0.16
CA MET A 73 -8.86 4.17 -0.74
C MET A 73 -7.37 3.97 -0.41
N SER A 74 -6.73 4.91 0.32
CA SER A 74 -5.34 4.76 0.73
C SER A 74 -5.13 3.87 1.96
N GLU A 75 -6.20 3.44 2.64
CA GLU A 75 -6.12 2.47 3.74
C GLU A 75 -5.87 1.05 3.23
N ASP A 76 -6.50 0.68 2.12
CA ASP A 76 -6.29 -0.57 1.41
C ASP A 76 -6.38 -0.35 -0.10
N PRO A 77 -5.31 0.15 -0.73
CA PRO A 77 -5.32 0.48 -2.15
C PRO A 77 -5.31 -0.75 -3.06
N TYR A 78 -5.11 -1.96 -2.55
CA TYR A 78 -5.10 -3.19 -3.36
C TYR A 78 -6.50 -3.78 -3.56
N ARG A 79 -7.48 -3.34 -2.76
CA ARG A 79 -8.86 -3.83 -2.80
C ARG A 79 -9.61 -3.55 -4.11
N TYR A 80 -9.23 -2.50 -4.84
CA TYR A 80 -10.02 -2.01 -5.98
C TYR A 80 -9.59 -2.60 -7.33
N GLU A 81 -10.49 -2.63 -8.30
CA GLU A 81 -10.30 -3.29 -9.60
C GLU A 81 -9.02 -2.84 -10.32
N VAL A 82 -8.23 -3.81 -10.81
CA VAL A 82 -7.12 -3.57 -11.76
C VAL A 82 -7.69 -3.54 -13.18
N LEU A 83 -7.44 -2.45 -13.90
CA LEU A 83 -7.86 -2.32 -15.29
C LEU A 83 -7.10 -3.30 -16.20
N LYS A 84 -7.76 -3.73 -17.27
CA LYS A 84 -7.25 -4.74 -18.21
C LYS A 84 -6.63 -4.10 -19.46
N GLY A 85 -5.92 -4.92 -20.24
CA GLY A 85 -5.38 -4.53 -21.55
C GLY A 85 -4.33 -3.42 -21.45
N PRO A 86 -4.37 -2.39 -22.32
CA PRO A 86 -3.40 -1.29 -22.33
C PRO A 86 -3.32 -0.45 -21.04
N LEU A 87 -4.28 -0.63 -20.13
CA LEU A 87 -4.34 0.07 -18.84
C LEU A 87 -3.92 -0.82 -17.66
N LYS A 88 -3.31 -1.99 -17.94
CA LYS A 88 -2.81 -2.91 -16.91
C LYS A 88 -1.88 -2.18 -15.93
N GLY A 89 -2.07 -2.45 -14.64
CA GLY A 89 -1.32 -1.80 -13.56
C GLY A 89 -1.95 -0.50 -13.04
N ILE A 90 -2.98 0.02 -13.70
CA ILE A 90 -3.85 1.08 -13.17
C ILE A 90 -5.04 0.46 -12.45
N ARG A 91 -5.38 1.00 -11.29
CA ARG A 91 -6.57 0.64 -10.51
C ARG A 91 -7.66 1.70 -10.66
N SER A 92 -8.92 1.29 -10.55
CA SER A 92 -10.09 2.17 -10.62
C SER A 92 -10.90 2.12 -9.33
N TYR A 93 -11.06 3.27 -8.69
CA TYR A 93 -11.91 3.47 -7.53
C TYR A 93 -13.18 4.24 -7.95
N HIS A 94 -14.36 3.77 -7.56
CA HIS A 94 -15.65 4.35 -7.96
C HIS A 94 -16.35 5.02 -6.78
N PHE A 95 -17.00 6.16 -7.01
CA PHE A 95 -17.85 6.83 -6.02
C PHE A 95 -18.90 7.72 -6.67
N ASP A 96 -19.99 7.96 -5.95
CA ASP A 96 -21.05 8.85 -6.39
C ASP A 96 -20.97 10.23 -5.72
N TYR A 97 -21.35 11.26 -6.49
CA TYR A 97 -21.53 12.61 -6.00
C TYR A 97 -22.62 13.33 -6.79
N ARG A 98 -23.70 13.74 -6.11
CA ARG A 98 -24.86 14.45 -6.69
C ARG A 98 -25.37 13.77 -7.97
N ASN A 99 -25.76 12.50 -7.86
CA ASN A 99 -26.30 11.68 -8.96
C ASN A 99 -25.33 11.50 -10.15
N THR A 100 -24.03 11.72 -9.95
CA THR A 100 -23.01 11.50 -10.96
C THR A 100 -21.96 10.52 -10.44
N GLU A 101 -21.73 9.43 -11.18
CA GLU A 101 -20.67 8.46 -10.89
C GLU A 101 -19.31 9.03 -11.35
N TYR A 102 -18.38 9.12 -10.40
CA TYR A 102 -16.99 9.48 -10.59
C TYR A 102 -16.07 8.29 -10.40
N ARG A 103 -14.89 8.38 -11.01
CA ARG A 103 -13.84 7.39 -10.92
C ARG A 103 -12.49 8.05 -10.68
N ILE A 104 -11.68 7.39 -9.85
CA ILE A 104 -10.28 7.73 -9.60
C ILE A 104 -9.42 6.61 -10.18
N ALA A 105 -8.64 6.94 -11.19
CA ALA A 105 -7.57 6.07 -11.69
C ALA A 105 -6.31 6.33 -10.87
N TYR A 106 -5.68 5.29 -10.34
CA TYR A 106 -4.44 5.41 -9.58
C TYR A 106 -3.52 4.21 -9.78
N ARG A 107 -2.23 4.41 -9.47
CA ARG A 107 -1.24 3.34 -9.37
C ARG A 107 -0.61 3.31 -7.98
N ILE A 108 -0.15 2.15 -7.57
CA ILE A 108 0.55 1.96 -6.30
C ILE A 108 2.05 2.02 -6.56
N VAL A 109 2.75 2.82 -5.77
CA VAL A 109 4.21 2.99 -5.79
C VAL A 109 4.75 2.33 -4.51
N GLU A 110 4.98 1.02 -4.59
CA GLU A 110 5.24 0.14 -3.46
C GLU A 110 6.47 0.57 -2.65
N ASN A 111 7.58 0.87 -3.34
CA ASN A 111 8.84 1.28 -2.72
C ASN A 111 8.75 2.59 -1.92
N LYS A 112 7.64 3.34 -2.04
CA LYS A 112 7.43 4.61 -1.33
C LYS A 112 6.18 4.61 -0.45
N ASN A 113 5.47 3.49 -0.33
CA ASN A 113 4.16 3.40 0.33
C ASN A 113 3.21 4.52 -0.12
N ARG A 114 3.11 4.72 -1.44
CA ARG A 114 2.38 5.83 -2.06
C ARG A 114 1.36 5.35 -3.07
N ILE A 115 0.25 6.06 -3.19
CA ILE A 115 -0.62 6.00 -4.35
C ILE A 115 -0.46 7.27 -5.17
N GLU A 116 -0.37 7.11 -6.48
CA GLU A 116 -0.39 8.21 -7.42
C GLU A 116 -1.69 8.18 -8.21
N ILE A 117 -2.52 9.19 -8.01
CA ILE A 117 -3.75 9.42 -8.75
C ILE A 117 -3.39 10.03 -10.11
N VAL A 118 -3.76 9.35 -11.18
CA VAL A 118 -3.47 9.75 -12.57
C VAL A 118 -4.65 10.45 -13.24
N LEU A 119 -5.89 10.16 -12.82
CA LEU A 119 -7.09 10.81 -13.35
C LEU A 119 -8.24 10.75 -12.34
N ILE A 120 -9.01 11.84 -12.27
CA ILE A 120 -10.33 11.87 -11.63
C ILE A 120 -11.33 12.36 -12.68
N LYS A 121 -12.36 11.56 -12.97
CA LYS A 121 -13.34 11.90 -14.02
C LYS A 121 -14.67 11.18 -13.83
N THR A 122 -15.73 11.71 -14.42
CA THR A 122 -17.03 11.01 -14.53
C THR A 122 -16.90 9.73 -15.36
N ARG A 123 -17.72 8.71 -15.06
CA ARG A 123 -17.73 7.43 -15.77
C ARG A 123 -17.77 7.58 -17.30
N LYS A 124 -18.65 8.47 -17.81
CA LYS A 124 -18.91 8.66 -19.25
C LYS A 124 -17.64 8.92 -20.08
N SER A 125 -16.67 9.64 -19.51
CA SER A 125 -15.45 10.07 -20.24
C SER A 125 -14.16 9.47 -19.68
N PHE A 126 -14.27 8.57 -18.70
CA PHE A 126 -13.13 8.09 -17.93
C PHE A 126 -12.10 7.35 -18.79
N TYR A 127 -12.51 6.27 -19.47
CA TYR A 127 -11.57 5.40 -20.19
C TYR A 127 -10.92 6.08 -21.40
N GLN A 128 -11.68 6.90 -22.13
CA GLN A 128 -11.15 7.66 -23.27
C GLN A 128 -10.02 8.60 -22.84
N ILE A 129 -10.27 9.41 -21.80
CA ILE A 129 -9.27 10.36 -21.30
C ILE A 129 -8.10 9.63 -20.63
N LEU A 130 -8.36 8.53 -19.93
CA LEU A 130 -7.30 7.75 -19.29
C LEU A 130 -6.32 7.17 -20.32
N ARG A 131 -6.82 6.62 -21.43
CA ARG A 131 -5.97 6.13 -22.53
C ARG A 131 -5.10 7.22 -23.15
N GLN A 132 -5.63 8.44 -23.30
CA GLN A 132 -4.85 9.58 -23.81
C GLN A 132 -3.75 10.04 -22.85
N ILE A 133 -3.90 9.77 -21.55
CA ILE A 133 -2.90 10.11 -20.52
C ILE A 133 -1.81 9.03 -20.45
N ILE A 134 -2.20 7.75 -20.52
CA ILE A 134 -1.30 6.60 -20.33
C ILE A 134 -0.63 6.14 -21.62
N GLY A 135 -1.28 6.27 -22.78
CA GLY A 135 -0.74 5.87 -24.08
C GLY A 135 0.21 6.90 -24.72
N LYS A 136 0.72 7.85 -23.94
CA LYS A 136 1.79 8.78 -24.32
C LYS A 136 3.07 8.34 -23.64
#